data_AF-A0A2H3TUP0-F1
#
_entry.id   AF-A0A2H3TUP0-F1
#
_cell.length_a   1.000
_cell.length_b   1.000
_cell.length_c   1.000
_cell.angle_alpha   90.00
_cell.angle_beta   90.00
_cell.angle_gamma   90.00
#
_symmetry.space_group_name_H-M   'P 1'
#
loop_
_entity.id
_entity.type
_entity.pdbx_description
1 polymer ?
#
loop_
_entity_poly.entity_id
_entity_poly.type
_entity_poly.pdbx_seq_one_letter_code
_entity_poly.pdbx_strand_id
1 'polypeptide(L)'
;MAASAGTIWDAKVDDFRLSVEHPMALNVFREPDGTVILEASSLNTIMGSKQLAIFTRQIDALVGAMLYNPDVPLEYLPSYIEKGLLSISAPSPSDAVKESANMSPVDWVETTTGQHPEWKAVEETLSITAAGVERLSMSYVGIMESGNSYLPIDQGLPDNRKAFLIEDGDAPILFTETGFASTFQGAPSKCRIACIDELLVQ
;
A
#
# COMPACT_ATOMS: atom_id res chain seq x y z
N MET A 1 37.06 -5.74 23.32
CA MET A 1 38.06 -6.02 22.27
C MET A 1 37.30 -6.61 21.10
N ALA A 2 37.05 -5.82 20.06
CA ALA A 2 36.37 -6.28 18.86
C ALA A 2 37.37 -7.11 18.05
N ALA A 3 37.16 -8.43 18.01
CA ALA A 3 37.87 -9.27 17.07
C ALA A 3 37.42 -8.86 15.67
N SER A 4 38.34 -8.29 14.87
CA SER A 4 38.15 -8.18 13.43
C SER A 4 38.16 -9.60 12.87
N ALA A 5 37.01 -10.25 12.85
CA ALA A 5 36.84 -11.55 12.26
C ALA A 5 37.07 -11.42 10.75
N GLY A 6 38.14 -12.02 10.24
CA GLY A 6 38.31 -12.25 8.82
C GLY A 6 37.08 -12.98 8.28
N THR A 7 36.61 -12.56 7.11
CA THR A 7 35.47 -13.19 6.44
C THR A 7 35.83 -14.63 6.09
N ILE A 8 35.01 -15.59 6.50
CA ILE A 8 35.12 -17.01 6.11
C ILE A 8 34.65 -17.24 4.66
N TRP A 9 34.12 -16.21 4.02
CA TRP A 9 33.64 -16.24 2.64
C TRP A 9 34.76 -15.91 1.67
N ASP A 10 34.87 -16.72 0.63
CA ASP A 10 35.70 -16.45 -0.53
C ASP A 10 34.81 -15.97 -1.69
N ALA A 11 35.05 -14.75 -2.15
CA ALA A 11 34.25 -14.15 -3.22
C ALA A 11 34.67 -14.74 -4.56
N LYS A 12 33.81 -15.55 -5.18
CA LYS A 12 34.04 -16.08 -6.52
C LYS A 12 33.38 -15.20 -7.57
N VAL A 13 34.13 -14.89 -8.63
CA VAL A 13 33.58 -14.28 -9.84
C VAL A 13 32.89 -15.40 -10.63
N ASP A 14 31.68 -15.13 -11.09
CA ASP A 14 30.95 -16.08 -11.92
C ASP A 14 31.59 -16.14 -13.32
N ASP A 15 32.50 -17.10 -13.52
CA ASP A 15 33.19 -17.34 -14.80
C ASP A 15 32.29 -18.02 -15.84
N PHE A 16 31.18 -18.63 -15.40
CA PHE A 16 30.25 -19.33 -16.26
C PHE A 16 28.89 -18.67 -16.11
N ARG A 17 28.50 -17.83 -17.08
CA ARG A 17 27.17 -17.19 -17.18
C ARG A 17 26.03 -18.23 -17.23
N LEU A 18 25.84 -19.00 -16.18
CA LEU A 18 24.82 -20.00 -16.02
C LEU A 18 23.60 -19.25 -15.49
N SER A 19 22.55 -19.21 -16.30
CA SER A 19 21.26 -18.68 -15.86
C SER A 19 20.71 -19.57 -14.75
N VAL A 20 20.86 -19.13 -13.51
CA VAL A 20 20.15 -19.74 -12.38
C VAL A 20 18.66 -19.43 -12.53
N GLU A 21 17.80 -20.44 -12.33
CA GLU A 21 16.33 -20.27 -12.39
C GLU A 21 15.80 -19.28 -11.35
N HIS A 22 16.58 -19.04 -10.28
CA HIS A 22 16.17 -18.24 -9.13
C HIS A 22 16.93 -16.91 -9.07
N PRO A 23 16.27 -15.81 -8.68
CA PRO A 23 16.91 -14.49 -8.63
C PRO A 23 17.97 -14.33 -7.53
N MET A 24 17.92 -15.19 -6.50
CA MET A 24 18.86 -15.31 -5.39
C MET A 24 18.82 -16.74 -4.85
N ALA A 25 19.95 -17.27 -4.38
CA ALA A 25 20.03 -18.58 -3.73
C ALA A 25 21.02 -18.57 -2.55
N LEU A 26 20.70 -19.36 -1.51
CA LEU A 26 21.61 -19.71 -0.43
C LEU A 26 21.64 -21.24 -0.33
N ASN A 27 22.75 -21.84 -0.73
CA ASN A 27 22.94 -23.29 -0.73
C ASN A 27 23.77 -23.71 0.48
N VAL A 28 23.44 -24.86 1.04
CA VAL A 28 24.15 -25.48 2.17
C VAL A 28 24.55 -26.89 1.76
N PHE A 29 25.85 -27.14 1.74
CA PHE A 29 26.42 -28.46 1.47
C PHE A 29 27.08 -29.00 2.72
N ARG A 30 27.05 -30.32 2.89
CA ARG A 30 27.77 -31.02 3.96
C ARG A 30 28.69 -32.06 3.35
N GLU A 31 29.97 -31.92 3.59
CA GLU A 31 30.97 -32.89 3.16
C GLU A 31 30.98 -34.13 4.08
N PRO A 32 31.49 -35.29 3.60
CA PRO A 32 31.52 -36.53 4.38
C PRO A 32 32.32 -36.44 5.69
N ASP A 33 33.26 -35.52 5.79
CA ASP A 33 34.06 -35.25 7.01
C ASP A 33 33.30 -34.39 8.05
N GLY A 34 32.09 -33.93 7.71
CA GLY A 34 31.24 -33.11 8.54
C GLY A 34 31.38 -31.60 8.29
N THR A 35 32.28 -31.18 7.40
CA THR A 35 32.43 -29.77 7.01
C THR A 35 31.16 -29.25 6.36
N VAL A 36 30.72 -28.05 6.74
CA VAL A 36 29.55 -27.38 6.15
C VAL A 36 30.04 -26.25 5.25
N ILE A 37 29.61 -26.26 3.99
CA ILE A 37 29.91 -25.23 3.00
C ILE A 37 28.63 -24.45 2.73
N LEU A 38 28.73 -23.12 2.80
CA LEU A 38 27.65 -22.21 2.47
C LEU A 38 28.00 -21.48 1.17
N GLU A 39 27.04 -21.35 0.26
CA GLU A 39 27.19 -20.61 -0.98
C GLU A 39 26.00 -19.66 -1.15
N ALA A 40 26.27 -18.35 -1.28
CA ALA A 40 25.25 -17.33 -1.51
C ALA A 40 25.46 -16.69 -2.89
N SER A 41 24.40 -16.64 -3.70
CA SER A 41 24.41 -16.04 -5.04
C SER A 41 23.18 -15.18 -5.26
N SER A 42 23.32 -14.12 -6.05
CA SER A 42 22.22 -13.20 -6.38
C SER A 42 22.45 -12.51 -7.71
N LEU A 43 21.37 -12.22 -8.43
CA LEU A 43 21.40 -11.28 -9.55
C LEU A 43 21.76 -9.87 -9.04
N ASN A 44 22.59 -9.14 -9.80
CA ASN A 44 22.98 -7.76 -9.49
C ASN A 44 21.78 -6.78 -9.46
N THR A 45 20.67 -7.12 -10.12
CA THR A 45 19.43 -6.34 -10.11
C THR A 45 18.67 -6.45 -8.79
N ILE A 46 18.98 -7.45 -7.97
CA ILE A 46 18.37 -7.66 -6.64
C ILE A 46 19.33 -7.26 -5.55
N MET A 47 20.55 -7.79 -5.61
CA MET A 47 21.57 -7.56 -4.61
C MET A 47 22.92 -7.41 -5.32
N GLY A 48 23.47 -6.21 -5.32
CA GLY A 48 24.82 -5.98 -5.82
C GLY A 48 25.88 -6.63 -4.91
N SER A 49 27.10 -6.77 -5.40
CA SER A 49 28.20 -7.42 -4.66
C SER A 49 28.42 -6.89 -3.23
N LYS A 50 28.31 -5.57 -3.02
CA LYS A 50 28.43 -4.96 -1.68
C LYS A 50 27.29 -5.36 -0.75
N GLN A 51 26.07 -5.46 -1.27
CA GLN A 51 24.91 -5.88 -0.48
C GLN A 51 24.99 -7.39 -0.20
N LEU A 52 25.46 -8.20 -1.15
CA LEU A 52 25.68 -9.64 -0.97
C LEU A 52 26.73 -9.92 0.10
N ALA A 53 27.81 -9.12 0.14
CA ALA A 53 28.80 -9.18 1.21
C ALA A 53 28.25 -8.78 2.58
N ILE A 54 27.26 -7.88 2.65
CA ILE A 54 26.57 -7.58 3.91
C ILE A 54 25.68 -8.76 4.30
N PHE A 55 24.90 -9.30 3.35
CA PHE A 55 24.03 -10.44 3.57
C PHE A 55 24.80 -11.66 4.14
N THR A 56 25.95 -12.02 3.56
CA THR A 56 26.76 -13.13 4.09
C THR A 56 27.26 -12.88 5.50
N ARG A 57 27.68 -11.65 5.82
CA ARG A 57 28.04 -11.25 7.20
C ARG A 57 26.87 -11.32 8.16
N GLN A 58 25.64 -11.04 7.71
CA GLN A 58 24.44 -11.18 8.52
C GLN A 58 24.14 -12.65 8.83
N ILE A 59 24.30 -13.54 7.84
CA ILE A 59 24.18 -14.98 8.03
C ILE A 59 25.23 -15.48 9.04
N ASP A 60 26.49 -15.08 8.91
CA ASP A 60 27.55 -15.45 9.86
C ASP A 60 27.22 -15.01 11.29
N ALA A 61 26.76 -13.77 11.45
CA ALA A 61 26.44 -13.24 12.77
C ALA A 61 25.26 -13.99 13.41
N LEU A 62 24.25 -14.36 12.60
CA LEU A 62 23.11 -15.13 13.07
C LEU A 62 23.48 -16.57 13.44
N VAL A 63 24.24 -17.26 12.59
CA VAL A 63 24.75 -18.61 12.86
C VAL A 63 25.64 -18.59 14.10
N GLY A 64 26.53 -17.60 14.21
CA GLY A 64 27.34 -17.38 15.40
C GLY A 64 26.49 -17.21 16.64
N ALA A 65 25.46 -16.34 16.60
CA ALA A 65 24.55 -16.14 17.72
C ALA A 65 23.86 -17.44 18.15
N MET A 66 23.41 -18.27 17.19
CA MET A 66 22.82 -19.60 17.47
C MET A 66 23.82 -20.56 18.14
N LEU A 67 25.06 -20.62 17.64
CA LEU A 67 26.08 -21.53 18.15
C LEU A 67 26.55 -21.15 19.57
N TYR A 68 26.69 -19.85 19.85
CA TYR A 68 27.13 -19.38 21.16
C TYR A 68 25.98 -19.30 22.19
N ASN A 69 24.72 -19.30 21.75
CA ASN A 69 23.55 -19.16 22.61
C ASN A 69 22.44 -20.18 22.23
N PRO A 70 22.71 -21.50 22.32
CA PRO A 70 21.81 -22.53 21.79
C PRO A 70 20.45 -22.61 22.49
N ASP A 71 20.38 -22.18 23.75
CA ASP A 71 19.16 -22.23 24.56
C ASP A 71 18.33 -20.93 24.49
N VAL A 72 18.84 -19.91 23.78
CA VAL A 72 18.16 -18.62 23.65
C VAL A 72 17.09 -18.71 22.56
N PRO A 73 15.84 -18.29 22.82
CA PRO A 73 14.80 -18.25 21.80
C PRO A 73 15.19 -17.37 20.60
N LEU A 74 14.76 -17.77 19.39
CA LEU A 74 15.09 -17.12 18.13
C LEU A 74 14.81 -15.61 18.12
N GLU A 75 13.74 -15.16 18.80
CA GLU A 75 13.36 -13.75 18.91
C GLU A 75 14.40 -12.87 19.65
N TYR A 76 15.20 -13.47 20.53
CA TYR A 76 16.21 -12.76 21.31
C TYR A 76 17.61 -12.84 20.69
N LEU A 77 17.85 -13.74 19.73
CA LEU A 77 19.14 -13.87 19.03
C LEU A 77 19.65 -12.56 18.41
N PRO A 78 18.80 -11.65 17.86
CA PRO A 78 19.26 -10.35 17.37
C PRO A 78 19.99 -9.49 18.42
N SER A 79 19.75 -9.70 19.72
CA SER A 79 20.45 -8.97 20.78
C SER A 79 21.94 -9.35 20.91
N TYR A 80 22.35 -10.45 20.28
CA TYR A 80 23.72 -10.95 20.29
C TYR A 80 24.48 -10.65 18.99
N ILE A 81 23.85 -9.92 18.05
CA ILE A 81 24.42 -9.54 16.76
C ILE A 81 24.90 -8.09 16.80
N GLU A 82 25.98 -7.77 16.08
CA GLU A 82 26.45 -6.39 15.93
C GLU A 82 25.36 -5.49 15.32
N LYS A 83 25.08 -4.34 15.94
CA LYS A 83 24.01 -3.42 15.49
C LYS A 83 24.10 -3.05 14.01
N GLY A 84 25.31 -2.90 13.46
CA GLY A 84 25.54 -2.57 12.05
C GLY A 84 25.17 -3.68 11.06
N LEU A 85 24.96 -4.91 11.55
CA LEU A 85 24.50 -6.06 10.76
C LEU A 85 23.00 -6.36 10.99
N LEU A 86 22.33 -5.67 11.91
CA LEU A 86 20.89 -5.82 12.06
C LEU A 86 20.17 -5.24 10.86
N SER A 87 19.23 -6.00 10.28
CA SER A 87 18.31 -5.49 9.27
C SER A 87 17.27 -4.62 9.96
N ILE A 88 17.58 -3.33 10.12
CA ILE A 88 16.68 -2.36 10.76
C ILE A 88 15.80 -1.75 9.67
N SER A 89 14.57 -2.26 9.54
CA SER A 89 13.49 -1.52 8.90
C SER A 89 12.96 -0.50 9.93
N ALA A 90 13.56 0.69 9.93
CA ALA A 90 13.02 1.82 10.68
C ALA A 90 12.65 2.93 9.69
N PRO A 91 11.54 2.80 8.94
CA PRO A 91 10.84 4.02 8.60
C PRO A 91 10.39 4.58 9.95
N SER A 92 11.08 5.61 10.47
CA SER A 92 10.45 6.52 11.41
C SER A 92 9.28 7.10 10.63
N PRO A 93 8.03 6.66 10.88
CA PRO A 93 6.91 7.22 10.15
C PRO A 93 6.96 8.73 10.41
N SER A 94 6.61 9.54 9.42
CA SER A 94 6.41 10.96 9.69
C SER A 94 5.40 11.11 10.82
N ASP A 95 5.48 12.22 11.56
CA ASP A 95 4.54 12.44 12.68
C ASP A 95 3.09 12.42 12.18
N ALA A 96 2.84 12.85 10.93
CA ALA A 96 1.56 12.70 10.24
C ALA A 96 1.08 11.23 10.12
N VAL A 97 1.98 10.29 9.83
CA VAL A 97 1.61 8.85 9.76
C VAL A 97 1.38 8.28 11.16
N LYS A 98 2.16 8.71 12.16
CA LYS A 98 1.95 8.28 13.55
C LYS A 98 0.61 8.76 14.10
N GLU A 99 0.21 9.97 13.74
CA GLU A 99 -1.04 10.60 14.20
C GLU A 99 -2.27 10.14 13.39
N SER A 100 -2.09 9.49 12.24
CA SER A 100 -3.17 9.07 11.35
C SER A 100 -4.28 8.24 12.00
N ALA A 101 -3.96 7.43 13.02
CA ALA A 101 -4.95 6.65 13.77
C ALA A 101 -5.91 7.51 14.61
N ASN A 102 -5.52 8.75 14.91
CA ASN A 102 -6.31 9.73 15.67
C ASN A 102 -6.87 10.84 14.77
N MET A 103 -6.60 10.78 13.46
CA MET A 103 -7.10 11.74 12.47
C MET A 103 -8.45 11.28 11.94
N SER A 104 -9.28 12.24 11.53
CA SER A 104 -10.48 11.94 10.77
C SER A 104 -10.09 11.26 9.46
N PRO A 105 -10.87 10.27 8.97
CA PRO A 105 -10.64 9.68 7.64
C PRO A 105 -10.60 10.70 6.49
N VAL A 106 -11.15 11.91 6.69
CA VAL A 106 -11.13 13.00 5.72
C VAL A 106 -9.92 13.93 5.82
N ASP A 107 -9.14 13.89 6.90
CA ASP A 107 -8.06 14.89 7.12
C ASP A 107 -6.98 14.79 6.02
N TRP A 108 -6.65 13.58 5.59
CA TRP A 108 -5.72 13.37 4.47
C TRP A 108 -6.28 13.88 3.15
N VAL A 109 -7.59 13.76 2.97
CA VAL A 109 -8.28 14.27 1.79
C VAL A 109 -8.28 15.79 1.76
N GLU A 110 -8.62 16.44 2.88
CA GLU A 110 -8.60 17.91 3.01
C GLU A 110 -7.18 18.45 2.80
N THR A 111 -6.19 17.83 3.45
CA THR A 111 -4.77 18.20 3.29
C THR A 111 -4.31 18.07 1.85
N THR A 112 -4.68 16.98 1.18
CA THR A 112 -4.31 16.73 -0.22
C THR A 112 -5.03 17.68 -1.16
N THR A 113 -6.31 17.94 -0.94
CA THR A 113 -7.12 18.85 -1.78
C THR A 113 -6.68 20.30 -1.63
N GLY A 114 -6.30 20.74 -0.43
CA GLY A 114 -5.74 22.06 -0.19
C GLY A 114 -4.39 22.29 -0.88
N GLN A 115 -3.58 21.25 -1.02
CA GLN A 115 -2.29 21.30 -1.72
C GLN A 115 -2.43 21.12 -3.24
N HIS A 116 -3.41 20.34 -3.68
CA HIS A 116 -3.62 19.92 -5.06
C HIS A 116 -5.08 20.03 -5.51
N PRO A 117 -5.67 21.25 -5.55
CA PRO A 117 -7.06 21.44 -5.95
C PRO A 117 -7.32 21.07 -7.42
N GLU A 118 -6.27 20.96 -8.24
CA GLU A 118 -6.32 20.56 -9.64
C GLU A 118 -6.48 19.05 -9.86
N TRP A 119 -6.30 18.24 -8.81
CA TRP A 119 -6.40 16.79 -8.94
C TRP A 119 -7.85 16.35 -9.13
N LYS A 120 -8.07 15.50 -10.12
CA LYS A 120 -9.36 14.88 -10.38
C LYS A 120 -9.63 13.81 -9.33
N ALA A 121 -10.74 13.93 -8.61
CA ALA A 121 -11.15 12.95 -7.60
C ALA A 121 -11.88 11.76 -8.23
N VAL A 122 -12.79 12.07 -9.15
CA VAL A 122 -13.61 11.09 -9.88
C VAL A 122 -13.67 11.51 -11.33
N GLU A 123 -13.47 10.56 -12.24
CA GLU A 123 -13.68 10.73 -13.68
C GLU A 123 -14.60 9.62 -14.18
N GLU A 124 -15.77 10.00 -14.69
CA GLU A 124 -16.73 9.09 -15.30
C GLU A 124 -16.74 9.30 -16.81
N THR A 125 -16.76 8.19 -17.57
CA THR A 125 -16.89 8.24 -19.03
C THR A 125 -18.37 8.11 -19.39
N LEU A 126 -18.94 9.20 -19.92
CA LEU A 126 -20.36 9.26 -20.27
C LEU A 126 -20.63 8.60 -21.63
N SER A 127 -19.74 8.80 -22.60
CA SER A 127 -19.90 8.21 -23.93
C SER A 127 -18.57 7.99 -24.64
N ILE A 128 -18.51 6.95 -25.47
CA ILE A 128 -17.38 6.66 -26.36
C ILE A 128 -17.93 6.59 -27.79
N THR A 129 -17.49 7.51 -28.65
CA THR A 129 -17.88 7.56 -30.06
C THR A 129 -16.64 7.60 -30.96
N ALA A 130 -16.82 7.42 -32.26
CA ALA A 130 -15.73 7.59 -33.23
C ALA A 130 -15.17 9.03 -33.25
N ALA A 131 -15.91 10.01 -32.72
CA ALA A 131 -15.50 11.40 -32.63
C ALA A 131 -14.72 11.73 -31.34
N GLY A 132 -14.74 10.84 -30.34
CA GLY A 132 -14.05 11.05 -29.07
C GLY A 132 -14.77 10.44 -27.86
N VAL A 133 -14.21 10.73 -26.68
CA VAL A 133 -14.72 10.28 -25.38
C VAL A 133 -15.23 11.49 -24.60
N GLU A 134 -16.49 11.48 -24.23
CA GLU A 134 -17.10 12.47 -23.35
C GLU A 134 -16.93 12.04 -21.90
N ARG A 135 -16.46 12.96 -21.06
CA ARG A 135 -16.06 12.67 -19.67
C ARG A 135 -16.61 13.73 -18.73
N LEU A 136 -17.08 13.29 -17.58
CA LEU A 136 -17.41 14.14 -16.46
C LEU A 136 -16.32 13.96 -15.39
N SER A 137 -15.73 15.05 -14.93
CA SER A 137 -14.73 15.01 -13.87
C SER A 137 -15.17 15.89 -12.70
N MET A 138 -15.17 15.32 -11.50
CA MET A 138 -15.45 16.05 -10.27
C MET A 138 -14.17 16.20 -9.46
N SER A 139 -13.97 17.38 -8.88
CA SER A 139 -12.94 17.61 -7.88
C SER A 139 -13.41 17.15 -6.49
N TYR A 140 -12.47 16.96 -5.57
CA TYR A 140 -12.66 16.34 -4.26
C TYR A 140 -13.63 17.09 -3.31
N VAL A 141 -13.99 18.33 -3.65
CA VAL A 141 -14.44 19.38 -2.71
C VAL A 141 -15.92 19.23 -2.28
N GLY A 142 -16.79 18.57 -3.06
CA GLY A 142 -18.24 18.71 -2.85
C GLY A 142 -18.81 17.99 -1.62
N ILE A 143 -18.44 16.71 -1.42
CA ILE A 143 -19.07 15.83 -0.42
C ILE A 143 -18.18 15.68 0.82
N MET A 144 -16.86 15.57 0.62
CA MET A 144 -15.93 15.26 1.71
C MET A 144 -15.72 16.43 2.67
N GLU A 145 -15.77 17.67 2.16
CA GLU A 145 -15.75 18.90 2.99
C GLU A 145 -17.00 19.06 3.87
N SER A 146 -18.09 18.36 3.56
CA SER A 146 -19.30 18.43 4.38
C SER A 146 -19.19 17.63 5.68
N GLY A 147 -18.18 16.76 5.80
CA GLY A 147 -18.01 15.82 6.92
C GLY A 147 -19.09 14.72 6.97
N ASN A 148 -19.96 14.63 5.96
CA ASN A 148 -21.03 13.63 5.89
C ASN A 148 -20.61 12.41 5.06
N SER A 149 -21.22 11.26 5.37
CA SER A 149 -21.13 10.08 4.52
C SER A 149 -22.06 10.23 3.31
N TYR A 150 -21.68 9.64 2.17
CA TYR A 150 -22.54 9.54 1.01
C TYR A 150 -22.86 8.09 0.68
N LEU A 151 -24.07 7.86 0.19
CA LEU A 151 -24.53 6.58 -0.33
C LEU A 151 -24.69 6.71 -1.85
N PRO A 152 -23.78 6.14 -2.65
CA PRO A 152 -23.97 6.12 -4.10
C PRO A 152 -25.14 5.19 -4.46
N ILE A 153 -26.07 5.69 -5.26
CA ILE A 153 -27.23 4.92 -5.74
C ILE A 153 -27.16 4.84 -7.27
N ASP A 154 -27.05 3.62 -7.79
CA ASP A 154 -27.04 3.36 -9.23
C ASP A 154 -28.42 3.68 -9.84
N GLN A 155 -28.43 4.46 -10.93
CA GLN A 155 -29.61 4.88 -11.67
C GLN A 155 -30.36 3.68 -12.28
N GLY A 156 -29.66 2.61 -12.64
CA GLY A 156 -30.22 1.38 -13.19
C GLY A 156 -31.00 0.53 -12.18
N LEU A 157 -30.98 0.90 -10.89
CA LEU A 157 -31.76 0.21 -9.87
C LEU A 157 -33.26 0.50 -10.02
N PRO A 158 -34.12 -0.51 -9.80
CA PRO A 158 -35.57 -0.31 -9.71
C PRO A 158 -35.95 0.76 -8.66
N ASP A 159 -37.00 1.54 -8.94
CA ASP A 159 -37.42 2.67 -8.10
C ASP A 159 -37.71 2.29 -6.64
N ASN A 160 -38.31 1.11 -6.42
CA ASN A 160 -38.54 0.60 -5.07
C ASN A 160 -37.24 0.29 -4.31
N ARG A 161 -36.17 -0.13 -5.02
CA ARG A 161 -34.87 -0.38 -4.40
C ARG A 161 -34.15 0.92 -4.07
N LYS A 162 -34.25 1.93 -4.93
CA LYS A 162 -33.74 3.28 -4.65
C LYS A 162 -34.41 3.89 -3.42
N ALA A 163 -35.75 3.81 -3.35
CA ALA A 163 -36.52 4.26 -2.19
C ALA A 163 -36.09 3.56 -0.88
N PHE A 164 -35.92 2.24 -0.92
CA PHE A 164 -35.43 1.47 0.23
C PHE A 164 -34.05 1.94 0.70
N LEU A 165 -33.10 2.13 -0.22
CA LEU A 165 -31.74 2.57 0.12
C LEU A 165 -31.73 3.95 0.79
N ILE A 166 -32.59 4.86 0.33
CA ILE A 166 -32.75 6.19 0.94
C ILE A 166 -33.35 6.09 2.34
N GLU A 167 -34.33 5.21 2.53
CA GLU A 167 -34.98 5.01 3.83
C GLU A 167 -34.05 4.36 4.86
N ASP A 168 -33.35 3.28 4.46
CA ASP A 168 -32.42 2.52 5.30
C ASP A 168 -31.17 3.34 5.65
N GLY A 169 -30.68 4.15 4.70
CA GLY A 169 -29.58 5.08 4.92
C GLY A 169 -29.96 6.34 5.71
N ASP A 170 -31.23 6.50 6.09
CA ASP A 170 -31.79 7.70 6.74
C ASP A 170 -31.34 9.01 6.07
N ALA A 171 -31.24 9.01 4.74
CA ALA A 171 -30.61 10.09 4.01
C ALA A 171 -31.48 11.37 4.05
N PRO A 172 -31.00 12.48 4.63
CA PRO A 172 -31.78 13.72 4.72
C PRO A 172 -31.83 14.48 3.40
N ILE A 173 -30.88 14.22 2.50
CA ILE A 173 -30.74 14.88 1.22
C ILE A 173 -30.28 13.87 0.15
N LEU A 174 -30.86 13.99 -1.05
CA LEU A 174 -30.47 13.24 -2.24
C LEU A 174 -30.06 14.25 -3.31
N PHE A 175 -28.85 14.11 -3.83
CA PHE A 175 -28.39 14.85 -5.01
C PHE A 175 -28.61 14.02 -6.27
N THR A 176 -29.19 14.61 -7.30
CA THR A 176 -29.43 13.97 -8.59
C THR A 176 -29.42 15.01 -9.72
N GLU A 177 -29.67 14.60 -10.96
CA GLU A 177 -29.90 15.53 -12.07
C GLU A 177 -31.38 15.55 -12.46
N THR A 178 -31.85 16.64 -13.08
CA THR A 178 -33.25 16.84 -13.46
C THR A 178 -33.81 15.67 -14.27
N GLY A 179 -33.00 15.07 -15.15
CA GLY A 179 -33.39 13.91 -15.98
C GLY A 179 -33.72 12.64 -15.19
N PHE A 180 -33.17 12.49 -13.97
CA PHE A 180 -33.33 11.30 -13.13
C PHE A 180 -34.25 11.51 -11.93
N ALA A 181 -34.62 12.75 -11.62
CA ALA A 181 -35.44 13.12 -10.48
C ALA A 181 -36.78 12.35 -10.42
N SER A 182 -37.38 12.06 -11.58
CA SER A 182 -38.64 11.31 -11.68
C SER A 182 -38.53 9.88 -11.13
N THR A 183 -37.34 9.28 -11.16
CA THR A 183 -37.10 7.90 -10.69
C THR A 183 -36.95 7.80 -9.17
N PHE A 184 -36.92 8.94 -8.47
CA PHE A 184 -36.82 9.03 -7.01
C PHE A 184 -38.13 9.49 -6.35
N GLN A 185 -39.26 9.50 -7.07
CA GLN A 185 -40.57 9.88 -6.51
C GLN A 185 -41.02 8.99 -5.33
N GLY A 186 -40.50 7.76 -5.23
CA GLY A 186 -40.75 6.86 -4.11
C GLY A 186 -39.90 7.14 -2.86
N ALA A 187 -39.01 8.12 -2.88
CA ALA A 187 -38.17 8.46 -1.74
C ALA A 187 -39.02 8.93 -0.54
N PRO A 188 -38.61 8.63 0.70
CA PRO A 188 -39.28 9.13 1.90
C PRO A 188 -39.43 10.65 1.90
N SER A 189 -40.57 11.16 2.38
CA SER A 189 -40.85 12.60 2.43
C SER A 189 -39.86 13.44 3.26
N LYS A 190 -39.10 12.78 4.14
CA LYS A 190 -38.02 13.39 4.94
C LYS A 190 -36.74 13.65 4.12
N CYS A 191 -36.59 13.01 2.97
CA CYS A 191 -35.43 13.17 2.10
C CYS A 191 -35.68 14.32 1.12
N ARG A 192 -34.84 15.36 1.17
CA ARG A 192 -34.91 16.47 0.22
C ARG A 192 -34.18 16.10 -1.07
N ILE A 193 -34.87 16.10 -2.20
CA ILE A 193 -34.25 15.89 -3.52
C ILE A 193 -33.73 17.23 -4.04
N ALA A 194 -32.46 17.29 -4.43
CA ALA A 194 -31.81 18.46 -5.00
C ALA A 194 -31.21 18.12 -6.38
N CYS A 195 -31.65 18.82 -7.42
CA CYS A 195 -31.10 18.71 -8.77
C CYS A 195 -29.84 19.59 -8.90
N ILE A 196 -28.68 19.00 -9.11
CA ILE A 196 -27.39 19.73 -9.13
C ILE A 196 -27.20 20.54 -10.41
N ASP A 197 -27.78 20.09 -11.51
CA ASP A 197 -27.74 20.73 -12.83
C ASP A 197 -28.57 22.02 -12.88
N GLU A 198 -29.55 22.20 -11.98
CA GLU A 198 -30.27 23.46 -11.82
C GLU A 198 -29.48 24.50 -11.00
N LEU A 199 -28.55 24.05 -10.16
CA LEU A 199 -27.75 24.90 -9.27
C LEU A 199 -26.53 25.51 -9.96
N LEU A 200 -26.08 24.93 -11.08
CA LEU A 200 -24.89 25.37 -11.84
C LEU A 200 -25.20 26.46 -12.89
N VAL A 201 -26.47 26.88 -13.03
CA VAL A 201 -26.91 27.91 -14.00
C VAL A 201 -27.05 29.30 -13.35
N GLN A 202 -26.61 29.48 -12.10
CA GLN A 202 -26.51 30.78 -11.41
C GLN A 202 -25.08 31.29 -11.39
#